data_AF-A0A939WP35-F1
#
_entry.id   AF-A0A939WP35-F1
#
_cell.length_a   1.000
_cell.length_b   1.000
_cell.length_c   1.000
_cell.angle_alpha   90.00
_cell.angle_beta   90.00
_cell.angle_gamma   90.00
#
_symmetry.space_group_name_H-M   'P 1'
#
loop_
_entity.id
_entity.type
_entity.pdbx_description
1 polymer ?
#
loop_
_entity_poly.entity_id
_entity_poly.type
_entity_poly.pdbx_seq_one_letter_code
_entity_poly.pdbx_strand_id
1 'polypeptide(L)'
;MKRIFCLILIFFFVSCSSSHSSTDTDILPDADSDGIETVDDDSDKQDSDFIEDSYETPDRDSDSDTPEQVECLDLRYNENTIKTPFPFKDANGKPTFCRPGCDTPTENDPQCVRNIWEWDNWEVYQNYLKDQEKDPNQTKSRSCYPWPCKLPDMHAKTKETLDTFVSSCDRLLTVNGFKVSMGTVWTHGMYDGVAGMQFQNYDSRIVEYDPEKDEYSSIGMSRYLSFNEGRYITEVYDSAGNPETYKVFTVSILKTDNGYFYELINANYGKFSNPPFAGKNWVLLRLSNNRTMYASSKDWRWRYLRGINNSAGEGNIVGDHLTFITNNRELYYCDLRELPTHIDECFKLNRKDESGNEELGHSPRIDLENEYRVVYNVYGTPTFVEVDLKELKNPKYTEHQVEKSRPQAGLFGPSMLNGNRVVYIESDPNDDIGCFYRFDKQKTYCQTGNNFTTDSIKLMGYNVFLGKWHLWKEIGRTFAIMRDWECYCKENNICPLEE
;
A
#
# COMPACT_ATOMS: atom_id res chain seq x y z
N MET A 1 43.80 -13.56 30.09
CA MET A 1 44.30 -12.32 29.47
C MET A 1 44.58 -12.56 27.99
N LYS A 2 43.70 -12.09 27.12
CA LYS A 2 44.01 -11.40 25.85
C LYS A 2 42.67 -10.96 25.26
N ARG A 3 42.50 -9.64 25.24
CA ARG A 3 41.34 -8.91 24.73
C ARG A 3 41.34 -9.03 23.21
N ILE A 4 40.21 -9.42 22.61
CA ILE A 4 39.98 -9.23 21.18
C ILE A 4 38.81 -8.25 21.07
N PHE A 5 39.14 -7.12 20.48
CA PHE A 5 38.32 -5.94 20.28
C PHE A 5 37.30 -6.24 19.18
N CYS A 6 36.01 -6.34 19.51
CA CYS A 6 34.95 -6.37 18.49
C CYS A 6 34.70 -4.93 18.03
N LEU A 7 35.00 -4.68 16.76
CA LEU A 7 34.57 -3.50 16.03
C LEU A 7 33.04 -3.53 15.90
N ILE A 8 32.38 -2.64 16.63
CA ILE A 8 30.95 -2.35 16.52
C ILE A 8 30.78 -1.44 15.29
N LEU A 9 30.12 -1.96 14.26
CA LEU A 9 29.73 -1.19 13.07
C LEU A 9 28.38 -0.51 13.40
N ILE A 10 28.45 0.74 13.82
CA ILE A 10 27.28 1.61 14.03
C ILE A 10 26.92 2.25 12.69
N PHE A 11 25.77 1.89 12.12
CA PHE A 11 25.18 2.62 11.00
C PHE A 11 24.51 3.89 11.52
N PHE A 12 25.21 5.02 11.40
CA PHE A 12 24.61 6.35 11.52
C PHE A 12 23.95 6.73 10.19
N PHE A 13 22.70 7.19 10.26
CA PHE A 13 22.06 7.93 9.19
C PHE A 13 22.79 9.27 9.01
N VAL A 14 23.51 9.42 7.89
CA VAL A 14 24.09 10.70 7.47
C VAL A 14 23.06 11.43 6.61
N SER A 15 22.47 12.47 7.18
CA SER A 15 21.83 13.55 6.42
C SER A 15 22.89 14.24 5.57
N CYS A 16 22.73 14.25 4.25
CA CYS A 16 23.53 15.07 3.35
C CYS A 16 23.20 16.55 3.56
N SER A 17 24.09 17.27 4.25
CA SER A 17 24.27 18.70 4.07
C SER A 17 25.16 18.94 2.84
N SER A 18 24.65 19.66 1.86
CA SER A 18 25.41 20.08 0.68
C SER A 18 26.40 21.18 1.05
N SER A 19 27.68 20.84 1.17
CA SER A 19 28.78 21.82 1.15
C SER A 19 29.47 21.80 -0.21
N HIS A 20 29.21 22.81 -1.03
CA HIS A 20 30.10 23.19 -2.13
C HIS A 20 30.98 24.35 -1.66
N SER A 21 32.29 24.20 -1.75
CA SER A 21 33.25 25.30 -1.63
C SER A 21 34.24 25.25 -2.79
N SER A 22 34.26 26.30 -3.59
CA SER A 22 35.49 26.86 -4.17
C SER A 22 35.23 28.31 -4.57
N THR A 23 35.69 29.21 -3.69
CA THR A 23 36.32 30.52 -3.93
C THR A 23 35.85 31.39 -5.11
N ASP A 24 35.28 32.55 -4.80
CA ASP A 24 35.96 33.82 -5.11
C ASP A 24 35.53 34.95 -4.14
N THR A 25 36.51 35.76 -3.80
CA THR A 25 36.56 36.84 -2.81
C THR A 25 35.74 38.07 -3.23
N ASP A 26 35.02 38.71 -2.29
CA ASP A 26 35.29 40.11 -1.87
C ASP A 26 34.25 40.72 -0.91
N ILE A 27 34.77 41.17 0.25
CA ILE A 27 34.46 42.40 1.02
C ILE A 27 33.13 42.51 1.85
N LEU A 28 33.33 42.64 3.18
CA LEU A 28 32.50 43.03 4.35
C LEU A 28 31.67 44.35 4.23
N PRO A 29 30.86 44.80 5.24
CA PRO A 29 30.50 44.23 6.57
C PRO A 29 29.00 44.30 7.00
N ASP A 30 28.71 43.61 8.11
CA ASP A 30 27.72 43.78 9.21
C ASP A 30 26.66 44.91 9.17
N ALA A 31 25.43 44.54 9.56
CA ALA A 31 24.63 45.30 10.54
C ALA A 31 23.49 44.43 11.11
N ASP A 32 23.57 44.13 12.41
CA ASP A 32 22.42 43.75 13.25
C ASP A 32 21.43 44.92 13.37
N SER A 33 20.13 44.64 13.38
CA SER A 33 19.16 45.44 14.15
C SER A 33 17.88 44.64 14.42
N ASP A 34 17.63 44.42 15.71
CA ASP A 34 16.33 44.16 16.29
C ASP A 34 15.28 45.20 15.86
N GLY A 35 14.01 44.79 15.82
CA GLY A 35 12.88 45.68 15.58
C GLY A 35 11.54 44.96 15.64
N ILE A 36 11.00 44.83 16.86
CA ILE A 36 9.59 44.51 17.14
C ILE A 36 8.73 45.69 16.70
N GLU A 37 7.70 45.45 15.88
CA GLU A 37 6.45 46.24 15.93
C GLU A 37 5.23 45.32 15.79
N THR A 38 4.40 45.39 16.83
CA THR A 38 3.04 44.88 16.95
C THR A 38 2.07 45.74 16.14
N VAL A 39 1.17 45.12 15.39
CA VAL A 39 -0.14 45.70 15.03
C VAL A 39 -1.20 44.62 15.19
N ASP A 40 -1.96 44.73 16.29
CA ASP A 40 -3.35 44.28 16.37
C ASP A 40 -4.20 45.30 15.59
N ASP A 41 -5.13 44.87 14.75
CA ASP A 41 -6.56 45.11 14.98
C ASP A 41 -7.43 44.31 13.99
N ASP A 42 -8.63 44.06 14.47
CA ASP A 42 -9.68 43.13 14.09
C ASP A 42 -10.51 43.55 12.86
N SER A 43 -11.42 42.66 12.48
CA SER A 43 -12.51 42.76 11.48
C SER A 43 -12.13 42.52 10.01
N ASP A 44 -12.61 41.41 9.42
CA ASP A 44 -13.99 41.27 8.98
C ASP A 44 -14.32 39.82 8.58
N LYS A 45 -15.53 39.40 8.93
CA LYS A 45 -16.21 38.24 8.36
C LYS A 45 -16.66 38.62 6.94
N GLN A 46 -16.18 37.94 5.91
CA GLN A 46 -17.06 37.53 4.80
C GLN A 46 -16.45 36.47 3.88
N ASP A 47 -17.34 35.54 3.57
CA ASP A 47 -17.43 34.64 2.43
C ASP A 47 -16.36 33.58 2.15
N SER A 48 -16.87 32.35 2.27
CA SER A 48 -16.39 31.13 1.67
C SER A 48 -16.40 31.25 0.15
N ASP A 49 -15.28 31.66 -0.43
CA ASP A 49 -15.02 31.39 -1.83
C ASP A 49 -14.10 30.17 -1.94
N PHE A 50 -14.67 29.13 -2.55
CA PHE A 50 -13.94 28.06 -3.21
C PHE A 50 -12.84 28.69 -4.07
N ILE A 51 -11.58 28.55 -3.65
CA ILE A 51 -10.46 28.69 -4.56
C ILE A 51 -10.43 27.41 -5.40
N GLU A 52 -11.19 27.44 -6.48
CA GLU A 52 -10.85 26.72 -7.69
C GLU A 52 -9.51 27.32 -8.15
N ASP A 53 -8.40 26.70 -7.76
CA ASP A 53 -7.10 27.02 -8.32
C ASP A 53 -7.22 26.83 -9.83
N SER A 54 -7.35 27.95 -10.55
CA SER A 54 -7.32 28.00 -11.99
C SER A 54 -5.93 27.53 -12.42
N TYR A 55 -5.80 26.25 -12.72
CA TYR A 55 -4.66 25.77 -13.46
C TYR A 55 -4.79 26.33 -14.86
N GLU A 56 -3.87 27.23 -15.23
CA GLU A 56 -3.65 27.63 -16.60
C GLU A 56 -3.54 26.36 -17.46
N THR A 57 -4.60 26.13 -18.22
CA THR A 57 -4.59 25.23 -19.36
C THR A 57 -3.63 25.87 -20.36
N PRO A 58 -2.64 25.17 -20.92
CA PRO A 58 -2.06 25.67 -22.15
C PRO A 58 -3.17 25.66 -23.18
N ASP A 59 -3.58 26.85 -23.63
CA ASP A 59 -4.53 27.04 -24.73
C ASP A 59 -4.14 26.12 -25.89
N ARG A 60 -4.90 25.04 -26.04
CA ARG A 60 -5.04 24.33 -27.30
C ARG A 60 -6.47 24.55 -27.72
N ASP A 61 -6.67 25.69 -28.38
CA ASP A 61 -7.80 25.93 -29.27
C ASP A 61 -7.84 24.78 -30.29
N SER A 62 -8.74 23.83 -30.05
CA SER A 62 -9.36 23.02 -31.10
C SER A 62 -10.74 22.58 -30.63
N ASP A 63 -11.67 23.53 -30.59
CA ASP A 63 -13.10 23.24 -30.74
C ASP A 63 -13.31 22.60 -32.11
N SER A 64 -13.31 21.27 -32.13
CA SER A 64 -13.83 20.44 -33.21
C SER A 64 -14.72 19.38 -32.56
N ASP A 65 -16.03 19.66 -32.51
CA ASP A 65 -17.10 18.74 -32.10
C ASP A 65 -17.33 17.56 -33.06
N THR A 66 -16.33 17.24 -33.89
CA THR A 66 -16.25 15.96 -34.60
C THR A 66 -15.14 15.15 -33.93
N PRO A 67 -15.40 13.92 -33.43
CA PRO A 67 -14.33 13.06 -32.96
C PRO A 67 -13.39 12.86 -34.13
N GLU A 68 -12.19 13.45 -34.05
CA GLU A 68 -11.11 13.18 -35.00
C GLU A 68 -11.05 11.66 -35.16
N GLN A 69 -11.05 11.18 -36.40
CA GLN A 69 -11.05 9.75 -36.68
C GLN A 69 -9.76 9.16 -36.10
N VAL A 70 -9.87 8.55 -34.91
CA VAL A 70 -8.74 7.94 -34.22
C VAL A 70 -8.33 6.70 -34.98
N GLU A 71 -7.04 6.59 -35.29
CA GLU A 71 -6.50 5.38 -35.91
C GLU A 71 -6.61 4.20 -34.93
N CYS A 72 -7.30 3.15 -35.35
CA CYS A 72 -7.49 1.92 -34.55
C CYS A 72 -6.24 1.04 -34.59
N LEU A 73 -5.13 1.55 -34.06
CA LEU A 73 -3.85 0.85 -34.00
C LEU A 73 -3.95 -0.46 -33.17
N ASP A 74 -3.16 -1.47 -33.50
CA ASP A 74 -3.12 -2.69 -32.70
C ASP A 74 -2.33 -2.46 -31.40
N LEU A 75 -3.03 -2.41 -30.26
CA LEU A 75 -2.44 -2.09 -28.96
C LEU A 75 -1.60 -3.23 -28.36
N ARG A 76 -1.53 -4.39 -29.02
CA ARG A 76 -0.59 -5.46 -28.66
C ARG A 76 0.88 -5.07 -28.89
N TYR A 77 1.13 -3.98 -29.60
CA TYR A 77 2.45 -3.41 -29.85
C TYR A 77 2.62 -2.13 -29.04
N ASN A 78 3.65 -2.04 -28.19
CA ASN A 78 3.80 -0.92 -27.26
C ASN A 78 3.94 0.43 -27.97
N GLU A 79 4.60 0.48 -29.12
CA GLU A 79 4.73 1.69 -29.94
C GLU A 79 3.38 2.29 -30.34
N ASN A 80 2.34 1.46 -30.47
CA ASN A 80 0.99 1.91 -30.79
C ASN A 80 0.26 2.45 -29.56
N THR A 81 0.52 1.89 -28.38
CA THR A 81 0.01 2.44 -27.10
C THR A 81 0.61 3.83 -26.84
N ILE A 82 1.93 4.00 -27.05
CA ILE A 82 2.62 5.29 -26.91
C ILE A 82 2.08 6.34 -27.90
N LYS A 83 1.86 5.95 -29.16
CA LYS A 83 1.32 6.85 -30.19
C LYS A 83 -0.14 7.23 -29.94
N THR A 84 -0.90 6.36 -29.30
CA THR A 84 -2.31 6.61 -28.98
C THR A 84 -2.38 7.73 -27.93
N PRO A 85 -3.17 8.79 -28.15
CA PRO A 85 -3.21 9.94 -27.26
C PRO A 85 -4.05 9.66 -25.99
N PHE A 86 -3.77 8.57 -25.29
CA PHE A 86 -4.45 8.25 -24.04
C PHE A 86 -4.16 9.32 -22.96
N PRO A 87 -5.16 9.64 -22.11
CA PRO A 87 -6.56 9.18 -22.16
C PRO A 87 -7.43 10.03 -23.11
N PHE A 88 -8.50 9.44 -23.62
CA PHE A 88 -9.59 10.16 -24.31
C PHE A 88 -10.63 10.68 -23.30
N LYS A 89 -11.64 11.40 -23.79
CA LYS A 89 -12.85 11.76 -23.04
C LYS A 89 -14.05 11.02 -23.59
N ASP A 90 -14.89 10.48 -22.71
CA ASP A 90 -16.19 9.92 -23.10
C ASP A 90 -17.23 11.02 -23.38
N ALA A 91 -18.47 10.63 -23.73
CA ALA A 91 -19.55 11.57 -24.03
C ALA A 91 -19.93 12.50 -22.87
N ASN A 92 -19.54 12.17 -21.63
CA ASN A 92 -19.78 12.98 -20.44
C ASN A 92 -18.51 13.76 -20.01
N GLY A 93 -17.44 13.71 -20.81
CA GLY A 93 -16.17 14.35 -20.50
C GLY A 93 -15.27 13.57 -19.52
N LYS A 94 -15.65 12.35 -19.10
CA LYS A 94 -14.85 11.53 -18.18
C LYS A 94 -13.66 10.91 -18.93
N PRO A 95 -12.44 10.88 -18.33
CA PRO A 95 -11.29 10.21 -18.93
C PRO A 95 -11.57 8.73 -19.23
N THR A 96 -11.12 8.24 -20.38
CA THR A 96 -11.29 6.84 -20.82
C THR A 96 -10.14 6.36 -21.69
N PHE A 97 -9.88 5.06 -21.70
CA PHE A 97 -8.99 4.39 -22.66
C PHE A 97 -9.77 3.72 -23.81
N CYS A 98 -11.08 3.95 -23.91
CA CYS A 98 -11.84 3.56 -25.10
C CYS A 98 -11.52 4.53 -26.24
N ARG A 99 -10.99 4.02 -27.35
CA ARG A 99 -10.77 4.81 -28.57
C ARG A 99 -12.10 4.94 -29.33
N PRO A 100 -12.56 6.17 -29.63
CA PRO A 100 -13.78 6.38 -30.39
C PRO A 100 -13.79 5.62 -31.72
N GLY A 101 -14.81 4.79 -31.94
CA GLY A 101 -14.97 4.00 -33.16
C GLY A 101 -14.11 2.73 -33.26
N CYS A 102 -13.22 2.46 -32.31
CA CYS A 102 -12.38 1.25 -32.30
C CYS A 102 -12.76 0.26 -31.20
N ASP A 103 -13.04 0.77 -29.99
CA ASP A 103 -13.25 -0.07 -28.81
C ASP A 103 -14.71 -0.01 -28.36
N THR A 104 -15.22 -1.15 -27.89
CA THR A 104 -16.56 -1.24 -27.29
C THR A 104 -16.41 -1.43 -25.78
N PRO A 105 -16.84 -0.48 -24.95
CA PRO A 105 -16.81 -0.63 -23.50
C PRO A 105 -17.67 -1.82 -23.06
N THR A 106 -17.30 -2.45 -21.95
CA THR A 106 -18.09 -3.54 -21.36
C THR A 106 -18.65 -3.14 -20.00
N GLU A 107 -19.58 -3.93 -19.47
CA GLU A 107 -20.12 -3.70 -18.12
C GLU A 107 -19.03 -3.70 -17.05
N ASN A 108 -18.06 -4.60 -17.17
CA ASN A 108 -16.95 -4.75 -16.23
C ASN A 108 -15.74 -3.86 -16.55
N ASP A 109 -15.71 -3.22 -17.72
CA ASP A 109 -14.62 -2.36 -18.16
C ASP A 109 -15.15 -1.19 -19.01
N PRO A 110 -15.94 -0.28 -18.40
CA PRO A 110 -16.63 0.78 -19.12
C PRO A 110 -15.69 1.86 -19.67
N GLN A 111 -14.46 1.94 -19.14
CA GLN A 111 -13.42 2.87 -19.59
C GLN A 111 -12.34 2.19 -20.43
N CYS A 112 -12.55 0.93 -20.84
CA CYS A 112 -11.60 0.12 -21.60
C CYS A 112 -10.19 0.12 -20.99
N VAL A 113 -10.12 0.07 -19.66
CA VAL A 113 -8.91 0.21 -18.86
C VAL A 113 -7.82 -0.75 -19.33
N ARG A 114 -8.19 -1.98 -19.69
CA ARG A 114 -7.26 -3.01 -20.14
C ARG A 114 -6.46 -2.64 -21.39
N ASN A 115 -6.95 -1.70 -22.20
CA ASN A 115 -6.23 -1.21 -23.39
C ASN A 115 -4.85 -0.64 -23.05
N ILE A 116 -4.64 -0.06 -21.86
CA ILE A 116 -3.37 0.60 -21.51
C ILE A 116 -2.21 -0.38 -21.31
N TRP A 117 -2.50 -1.64 -20.96
CA TRP A 117 -1.51 -2.69 -20.70
C TRP A 117 -1.64 -3.89 -21.63
N GLU A 118 -2.40 -3.76 -22.71
CA GLU A 118 -2.62 -4.85 -23.68
C GLU A 118 -1.29 -5.31 -24.31
N TRP A 119 -0.39 -4.37 -24.60
CA TRP A 119 0.95 -4.64 -25.11
C TRP A 119 1.77 -5.50 -24.13
N ASP A 120 1.74 -5.18 -22.83
CA ASP A 120 2.51 -5.87 -21.78
C ASP A 120 2.01 -7.30 -21.61
N ASN A 121 0.70 -7.44 -21.42
CA ASN A 121 0.04 -8.74 -21.31
C ASN A 121 0.34 -9.62 -22.54
N TRP A 122 0.18 -9.07 -23.75
CA TRP A 122 0.46 -9.80 -24.98
C TRP A 122 1.94 -10.21 -25.09
N GLU A 123 2.87 -9.28 -24.89
CA GLU A 123 4.31 -9.55 -24.99
C GLU A 123 4.75 -10.65 -24.01
N VAL A 124 4.37 -10.51 -22.74
CA VAL A 124 4.67 -11.50 -21.70
C VAL A 124 4.07 -12.86 -22.06
N TYR A 125 2.84 -12.90 -22.58
CA TYR A 125 2.22 -14.15 -23.01
C TYR A 125 2.94 -14.79 -24.20
N GLN A 126 3.37 -14.00 -25.19
CA GLN A 126 4.19 -14.50 -26.30
C GLN A 126 5.55 -15.05 -25.83
N ASN A 127 6.17 -14.41 -24.85
CA ASN A 127 7.42 -14.91 -24.24
C ASN A 127 7.18 -16.24 -23.52
N TYR A 128 6.09 -16.36 -22.76
CA TYR A 128 5.68 -17.63 -22.16
C TYR A 128 5.49 -18.75 -23.20
N LEU A 129 4.79 -18.47 -24.31
CA LEU A 129 4.58 -19.48 -25.37
C LEU A 129 5.90 -19.93 -26.01
N LYS A 130 6.80 -19.00 -26.30
CA LYS A 130 8.13 -19.30 -26.86
C LYS A 130 8.97 -20.14 -25.90
N ASP A 131 8.90 -19.85 -24.61
CA ASP A 131 9.62 -20.63 -23.60
C ASP A 131 9.03 -22.03 -23.45
N GLN A 132 7.71 -22.19 -23.48
CA GLN A 132 7.04 -23.49 -23.49
C GLN A 132 7.35 -24.31 -24.75
N GLU A 133 7.48 -23.67 -25.92
CA GLU A 133 7.86 -24.37 -27.15
C GLU A 133 9.30 -24.91 -27.07
N LYS A 134 10.21 -24.13 -26.47
CA LYS A 134 11.62 -24.53 -26.29
C LYS A 134 11.79 -25.61 -25.22
N ASP A 135 11.06 -25.49 -24.11
CA ASP A 135 11.06 -26.46 -23.01
C ASP A 135 9.64 -26.56 -22.42
N PRO A 136 8.86 -27.57 -22.82
CA PRO A 136 7.49 -27.77 -22.32
C PRO A 136 7.40 -27.91 -20.80
N ASN A 137 8.50 -28.27 -20.13
CA ASN A 137 8.57 -28.46 -18.69
C ASN A 137 9.10 -27.23 -17.94
N GLN A 138 9.44 -26.13 -18.63
CA GLN A 138 9.94 -24.94 -17.93
C GLN A 138 8.85 -24.41 -16.99
N THR A 139 9.26 -23.88 -15.84
CA THR A 139 8.35 -23.32 -14.82
C THR A 139 8.66 -21.88 -14.47
N LYS A 140 9.61 -21.23 -15.15
CA LYS A 140 10.12 -19.90 -14.78
C LYS A 140 9.34 -18.76 -15.41
N SER A 141 8.68 -19.01 -16.53
CA SER A 141 7.75 -18.08 -17.15
C SER A 141 6.36 -18.70 -17.09
N ARG A 142 5.44 -18.02 -16.40
CA ARG A 142 4.00 -18.33 -16.44
C ARG A 142 3.26 -17.07 -16.81
N SER A 143 2.38 -17.20 -17.78
CA SER A 143 1.47 -16.13 -18.18
C SER A 143 0.20 -16.74 -18.74
N CYS A 144 -0.80 -15.90 -18.88
CA CYS A 144 -2.06 -16.20 -19.53
C CYS A 144 -2.53 -14.93 -20.23
N TYR A 145 -3.44 -15.08 -21.19
CA TYR A 145 -3.98 -13.97 -21.96
C TYR A 145 -5.43 -14.27 -22.37
N PRO A 146 -6.34 -13.27 -22.37
CA PRO A 146 -6.15 -11.92 -21.84
C PRO A 146 -6.31 -11.86 -20.31
N TRP A 147 -5.73 -10.85 -19.64
CA TRP A 147 -6.03 -10.59 -18.22
C TRP A 147 -7.45 -10.00 -18.06
N PRO A 148 -8.19 -10.38 -17.00
CA PRO A 148 -7.80 -11.31 -15.93
C PRO A 148 -7.89 -12.78 -16.37
N CYS A 149 -6.96 -13.62 -15.92
CA CYS A 149 -6.98 -15.06 -16.20
C CYS A 149 -6.17 -15.87 -15.19
N LYS A 150 -6.49 -17.17 -15.10
CA LYS A 150 -5.76 -18.13 -14.27
C LYS A 150 -4.37 -18.39 -14.86
N LEU A 151 -3.35 -18.35 -14.02
CA LEU A 151 -1.98 -18.72 -14.40
C LEU A 151 -1.88 -20.26 -14.46
N PRO A 152 -1.41 -20.83 -15.58
CA PRO A 152 -1.34 -22.28 -15.74
C PRO A 152 -0.26 -22.88 -14.85
N ASP A 153 -0.52 -24.06 -14.27
CA ASP A 153 0.47 -24.89 -13.57
C ASP A 153 1.33 -24.13 -12.55
N MET A 154 0.71 -23.21 -11.82
CA MET A 154 1.34 -22.42 -10.77
C MET A 154 0.66 -22.72 -9.44
N HIS A 155 1.45 -23.23 -8.50
CA HIS A 155 1.03 -23.70 -7.18
C HIS A 155 2.04 -23.23 -6.13
N ALA A 156 1.58 -22.93 -4.92
CA ALA A 156 2.46 -22.55 -3.84
C ALA A 156 3.40 -23.71 -3.47
N LYS A 157 4.63 -23.40 -3.05
CA LYS A 157 5.55 -24.44 -2.57
C LYS A 157 5.27 -24.71 -1.09
N THR A 158 5.00 -25.96 -0.77
CA THR A 158 4.83 -26.47 0.59
C THR A 158 6.07 -27.22 1.04
N LYS A 159 6.12 -27.64 2.31
CA LYS A 159 7.18 -28.52 2.84
C LYS A 159 7.39 -29.81 2.05
N GLU A 160 6.35 -30.35 1.41
CA GLU A 160 6.47 -31.55 0.56
C GLU A 160 7.29 -31.28 -0.71
N THR A 161 7.22 -30.05 -1.23
CA THR A 161 7.91 -29.63 -2.46
C THR A 161 9.20 -28.84 -2.19
N LEU A 162 9.35 -28.33 -0.97
CA LEU A 162 10.47 -27.53 -0.51
C LEU A 162 10.77 -27.93 0.94
N ASP A 163 11.69 -28.89 1.10
CA ASP A 163 12.09 -29.50 2.38
C ASP A 163 12.74 -28.52 3.37
N THR A 164 13.10 -27.31 2.91
CA THR A 164 13.65 -26.27 3.76
C THR A 164 12.61 -25.63 4.67
N PHE A 165 11.30 -25.84 4.47
CA PHE A 165 10.29 -25.36 5.42
C PHE A 165 10.31 -26.13 6.74
N VAL A 166 10.23 -25.39 7.85
CA VAL A 166 10.15 -25.99 9.19
C VAL A 166 8.76 -26.57 9.44
N SER A 167 7.70 -25.78 9.24
CA SER A 167 6.31 -26.24 9.43
C SER A 167 5.68 -26.73 8.13
N SER A 168 4.84 -27.76 8.21
CA SER A 168 4.01 -28.21 7.08
C SER A 168 2.87 -27.25 6.74
N CYS A 169 2.57 -26.29 7.60
CA CYS A 169 1.46 -25.35 7.45
C CYS A 169 1.86 -24.07 6.70
N ASP A 170 3.14 -23.94 6.35
CA ASP A 170 3.70 -22.79 5.64
C ASP A 170 3.74 -23.05 4.12
N ARG A 171 3.50 -21.98 3.35
CA ARG A 171 3.52 -21.98 1.89
C ARG A 171 4.34 -20.79 1.37
N LEU A 172 5.30 -21.05 0.49
CA LEU A 172 5.99 -20.01 -0.27
C LEU A 172 5.13 -19.65 -1.49
N LEU A 173 4.69 -18.39 -1.57
CA LEU A 173 3.83 -17.90 -2.66
C LEU A 173 4.63 -17.39 -3.87
N THR A 174 5.87 -16.96 -3.64
CA THR A 174 6.79 -16.55 -4.71
C THR A 174 7.44 -17.77 -5.34
N VAL A 175 6.76 -18.29 -6.36
CA VAL A 175 7.14 -19.52 -7.07
C VAL A 175 7.42 -19.22 -8.54
N ASN A 176 8.00 -20.17 -9.28
CA ASN A 176 8.00 -20.12 -10.74
C ASN A 176 8.61 -18.84 -11.34
N GLY A 177 9.68 -18.32 -10.72
CA GLY A 177 10.36 -17.10 -11.13
C GLY A 177 9.72 -15.80 -10.65
N PHE A 178 8.49 -15.84 -10.13
CA PHE A 178 7.83 -14.68 -9.55
C PHE A 178 8.42 -14.29 -8.21
N LYS A 179 8.51 -12.98 -8.00
CA LYS A 179 9.08 -12.34 -6.83
C LYS A 179 8.19 -11.20 -6.39
N VAL A 180 8.22 -10.88 -5.10
CA VAL A 180 7.66 -9.63 -4.61
C VAL A 180 8.73 -8.55 -4.56
N SER A 181 8.32 -7.29 -4.65
CA SER A 181 9.24 -6.15 -4.53
C SER A 181 9.85 -6.06 -3.13
N MET A 182 11.17 -5.85 -3.05
CA MET A 182 11.90 -5.67 -1.79
C MET A 182 11.59 -4.32 -1.13
N GLY A 183 11.28 -3.29 -1.91
CA GLY A 183 11.23 -1.89 -1.44
C GLY A 183 9.84 -1.31 -1.18
N THR A 184 8.77 -1.99 -1.58
CA THR A 184 7.41 -1.45 -1.48
C THR A 184 6.63 -2.05 -0.31
N VAL A 185 6.49 -1.26 0.75
CA VAL A 185 5.80 -1.59 2.01
C VAL A 185 4.29 -1.70 1.78
N TRP A 186 3.60 -2.74 2.27
CA TRP A 186 2.14 -2.92 2.13
C TRP A 186 1.57 -3.12 0.72
N THR A 187 2.31 -3.76 -0.21
CA THR A 187 1.77 -4.06 -1.55
C THR A 187 0.90 -5.32 -1.64
N HIS A 188 0.45 -5.82 -0.50
CA HIS A 188 -0.25 -7.08 -0.37
C HIS A 188 -1.38 -6.91 0.65
N GLY A 189 -2.51 -7.55 0.39
CA GLY A 189 -3.65 -7.55 1.29
C GLY A 189 -4.47 -8.82 1.15
N MET A 190 -5.47 -8.96 2.02
CA MET A 190 -6.37 -10.11 1.99
C MET A 190 -7.81 -9.66 2.12
N TYR A 191 -8.68 -10.26 1.32
CA TYR A 191 -10.12 -10.06 1.38
C TYR A 191 -10.81 -11.27 0.76
N ASP A 192 -11.98 -11.64 1.26
CA ASP A 192 -12.81 -12.73 0.71
C ASP A 192 -12.03 -14.03 0.42
N GLY A 193 -11.18 -14.42 1.37
CA GLY A 193 -10.40 -15.65 1.31
C GLY A 193 -9.20 -15.62 0.35
N VAL A 194 -8.95 -14.54 -0.40
CA VAL A 194 -7.84 -14.44 -1.35
C VAL A 194 -6.76 -13.46 -0.89
N ALA A 195 -5.53 -13.68 -1.36
CA ALA A 195 -4.41 -12.76 -1.22
C ALA A 195 -4.15 -12.01 -2.52
N GLY A 196 -4.26 -10.68 -2.48
CA GLY A 196 -3.90 -9.80 -3.59
C GLY A 196 -2.47 -9.31 -3.45
N MET A 197 -1.64 -9.51 -4.48
CA MET A 197 -0.19 -9.37 -4.37
C MET A 197 0.41 -8.72 -5.60
N GLN A 198 1.42 -7.87 -5.41
CA GLN A 198 2.22 -7.35 -6.51
C GLN A 198 3.40 -8.28 -6.75
N PHE A 199 3.32 -9.09 -7.80
CA PHE A 199 4.45 -9.91 -8.22
C PHE A 199 5.17 -9.30 -9.41
N GLN A 200 6.45 -9.59 -9.51
CA GLN A 200 7.33 -9.25 -10.62
C GLN A 200 7.94 -10.54 -11.16
N ASN A 201 7.91 -10.69 -12.48
CA ASN A 201 8.71 -11.66 -13.22
C ASN A 201 9.46 -10.90 -14.33
N TYR A 202 8.96 -10.91 -15.57
CA TYR A 202 9.35 -9.97 -16.61
C TYR A 202 8.93 -8.55 -16.21
N ASP A 203 7.62 -8.39 -15.98
CA ASP A 203 7.00 -7.13 -15.56
C ASP A 203 6.20 -7.31 -14.28
N SER A 204 5.87 -6.18 -13.66
CA SER A 204 5.12 -6.17 -12.42
C SER A 204 3.61 -6.15 -12.67
N ARG A 205 2.90 -7.07 -12.01
CA ARG A 205 1.48 -7.31 -12.19
C ARG A 205 0.80 -7.65 -10.88
N ILE A 206 -0.51 -7.48 -10.87
CA ILE A 206 -1.40 -7.91 -9.80
C ILE A 206 -1.64 -9.41 -9.97
N VAL A 207 -1.25 -10.18 -8.96
CA VAL A 207 -1.52 -11.60 -8.85
C VAL A 207 -2.41 -11.82 -7.63
N GLU A 208 -3.55 -12.45 -7.86
CA GLU A 208 -4.43 -12.95 -6.81
C GLU A 208 -4.12 -14.43 -6.57
N TYR A 209 -4.04 -14.83 -5.30
CA TYR A 209 -3.85 -16.21 -4.88
C TYR A 209 -5.02 -16.67 -3.99
N ASP A 210 -5.65 -17.78 -4.39
CA ASP A 210 -6.66 -18.49 -3.61
C ASP A 210 -5.99 -19.66 -2.87
N PRO A 211 -5.81 -19.58 -1.54
CA PRO A 211 -5.11 -20.60 -0.76
C PRO A 211 -5.92 -21.89 -0.55
N GLU A 212 -7.25 -21.86 -0.67
CA GLU A 212 -8.08 -23.06 -0.56
C GLU A 212 -7.99 -23.90 -1.83
N LYS A 213 -7.92 -23.25 -2.99
CA LYS A 213 -7.76 -23.92 -4.29
C LYS A 213 -6.31 -24.12 -4.70
N ASP A 214 -5.38 -23.40 -4.07
CA ASP A 214 -3.97 -23.28 -4.47
C ASP A 214 -3.84 -22.83 -5.94
N GLU A 215 -4.55 -21.74 -6.28
CA GLU A 215 -4.63 -21.21 -7.64
C GLU A 215 -4.21 -19.74 -7.70
N TYR A 216 -3.51 -19.37 -8.78
CA TYR A 216 -3.08 -17.99 -9.04
C TYR A 216 -3.80 -17.42 -10.25
N SER A 217 -4.18 -16.15 -10.18
CA SER A 217 -4.76 -15.40 -11.31
C SER A 217 -4.03 -14.08 -11.51
N SER A 218 -3.69 -13.73 -12.75
CA SER A 218 -3.24 -12.39 -13.09
C SER A 218 -4.45 -11.49 -13.34
N ILE A 219 -4.50 -10.31 -12.72
CA ILE A 219 -5.66 -9.42 -12.75
C ILE A 219 -5.43 -8.20 -13.63
N GLY A 220 -4.19 -7.71 -13.69
CA GLY A 220 -3.80 -6.52 -14.42
C GLY A 220 -2.36 -6.13 -14.15
N MET A 221 -1.88 -5.10 -14.83
CA MET A 221 -0.56 -4.53 -14.60
C MET A 221 -0.51 -3.75 -13.28
N SER A 222 0.67 -3.65 -12.65
CA SER A 222 0.83 -2.85 -11.43
C SER A 222 2.26 -2.39 -11.23
N ARG A 223 2.46 -1.10 -10.94
CA ARG A 223 3.73 -0.59 -10.40
C ARG A 223 3.75 -0.37 -8.89
N TYR A 224 2.63 0.07 -8.32
CA TYR A 224 2.35 0.04 -6.89
C TYR A 224 0.99 -0.58 -6.69
N LEU A 225 0.79 -1.35 -5.62
CA LEU A 225 -0.46 -2.01 -5.33
C LEU A 225 -0.91 -1.72 -3.91
N SER A 226 -2.21 -1.55 -3.73
CA SER A 226 -2.91 -1.75 -2.46
C SER A 226 -4.10 -2.66 -2.72
N PHE A 227 -4.44 -3.52 -1.76
CA PHE A 227 -5.62 -4.37 -1.82
C PHE A 227 -6.28 -4.44 -0.46
N ASN A 228 -7.52 -3.97 -0.37
CA ASN A 228 -8.31 -4.04 0.85
C ASN A 228 -9.80 -4.00 0.50
N GLU A 229 -10.64 -4.68 1.28
CA GLU A 229 -12.10 -4.71 1.09
C GLU A 229 -12.55 -4.96 -0.37
N GLY A 230 -11.85 -5.85 -1.08
CA GLY A 230 -12.16 -6.24 -2.46
C GLY A 230 -11.70 -5.25 -3.54
N ARG A 231 -11.07 -4.13 -3.16
CA ARG A 231 -10.61 -3.10 -4.10
C ARG A 231 -9.10 -3.08 -4.21
N TYR A 232 -8.60 -3.21 -5.44
CA TYR A 232 -7.22 -2.92 -5.80
C TYR A 232 -7.09 -1.47 -6.25
N ILE A 233 -6.04 -0.80 -5.80
CA ILE A 233 -5.62 0.49 -6.34
C ILE A 233 -4.19 0.34 -6.84
N THR A 234 -3.97 0.72 -8.10
CA THR A 234 -2.67 0.54 -8.73
C THR A 234 -2.27 1.67 -9.67
N GLU A 235 -0.97 1.83 -9.84
CA GLU A 235 -0.40 2.60 -10.95
C GLU A 235 -0.18 1.72 -12.17
N VAL A 236 -0.58 2.25 -13.32
CA VAL A 236 -0.34 1.68 -14.65
C VAL A 236 0.32 2.71 -15.56
N TYR A 237 1.01 2.25 -16.60
CA TYR A 237 1.85 3.06 -17.47
C TYR A 237 1.65 2.69 -18.94
N ASP A 238 1.93 3.62 -19.85
CA ASP A 238 1.77 3.41 -21.29
C ASP A 238 2.96 2.73 -21.97
N SER A 239 4.10 2.56 -21.29
CA SER A 239 5.31 1.95 -21.85
C SER A 239 6.29 1.39 -20.81
N ALA A 240 7.04 0.36 -21.21
CA ALA A 240 8.19 -0.14 -20.46
C ALA A 240 9.42 0.74 -20.71
N GLY A 241 10.10 1.20 -19.67
CA GLY A 241 11.36 1.94 -19.83
C GLY A 241 11.58 3.06 -18.81
N ASN A 242 12.21 4.15 -19.27
CA ASN A 242 12.64 5.27 -18.42
C ASN A 242 11.42 5.87 -17.69
N PRO A 243 11.40 5.87 -16.35
CA PRO A 243 10.37 6.51 -15.54
C PRO A 243 10.09 7.95 -15.94
N GLU A 244 11.06 8.68 -16.46
CA GLU A 244 10.89 10.09 -16.81
C GLU A 244 10.06 10.33 -18.07
N THR A 245 9.79 9.30 -18.88
CA THR A 245 9.15 9.46 -20.19
C THR A 245 7.77 8.83 -20.34
N TYR A 246 7.38 7.89 -19.47
CA TYR A 246 6.07 7.24 -19.57
C TYR A 246 4.98 7.98 -18.80
N LYS A 247 3.76 7.95 -19.33
CA LYS A 247 2.58 8.44 -18.61
C LYS A 247 2.19 7.43 -17.54
N VAL A 248 1.70 7.93 -16.41
CA VAL A 248 1.22 7.10 -15.30
C VAL A 248 -0.23 7.44 -15.00
N PHE A 249 -1.02 6.40 -14.80
CA PHE A 249 -2.44 6.48 -14.51
C PHE A 249 -2.73 5.70 -13.24
N THR A 250 -3.72 6.13 -12.47
CA THR A 250 -4.25 5.33 -11.37
C THR A 250 -5.52 4.63 -11.79
N VAL A 251 -5.53 3.33 -11.53
CA VAL A 251 -6.66 2.45 -11.79
C VAL A 251 -7.19 1.87 -10.50
N SER A 252 -8.51 1.83 -10.37
CA SER A 252 -9.22 1.01 -9.40
C SER A 252 -9.71 -0.26 -10.07
N ILE A 253 -9.54 -1.39 -9.39
CA ILE A 253 -10.10 -2.68 -9.80
C ILE A 253 -10.91 -3.23 -8.64
N LEU A 254 -12.22 -3.32 -8.79
CA LEU A 254 -13.12 -3.86 -7.76
C LEU A 254 -13.43 -5.32 -8.10
N LYS A 255 -13.16 -6.23 -7.16
CA LYS A 255 -13.60 -7.62 -7.22
C LYS A 255 -15.12 -7.68 -7.00
N THR A 256 -15.80 -8.40 -7.87
CA THR A 256 -17.26 -8.61 -7.85
C THR A 256 -17.56 -10.10 -8.03
N ASP A 257 -18.78 -10.51 -7.75
CA ASP A 257 -19.24 -11.90 -7.97
C ASP A 257 -19.07 -12.34 -9.44
N ASN A 258 -19.10 -11.39 -10.38
CA ASN A 258 -19.01 -11.63 -11.83
C ASN A 258 -17.61 -11.34 -12.42
N GLY A 259 -16.57 -11.21 -11.59
CA GLY A 259 -15.21 -10.93 -12.03
C GLY A 259 -14.68 -9.60 -11.50
N TYR A 260 -14.10 -8.77 -12.37
CA TYR A 260 -13.39 -7.54 -11.96
C TYR A 260 -13.94 -6.34 -12.71
N PHE A 261 -14.29 -5.29 -11.98
CA PHE A 261 -14.73 -4.01 -12.50
C PHE A 261 -13.56 -3.02 -12.52
N TYR A 262 -13.22 -2.49 -13.70
CA TYR A 262 -12.06 -1.63 -13.90
C TYR A 262 -12.45 -0.17 -14.10
N GLU A 263 -11.75 0.74 -13.41
CA GLU A 263 -11.98 2.18 -13.51
C GLU A 263 -10.67 2.95 -13.64
N LEU A 264 -10.60 3.88 -14.59
CA LEU A 264 -9.59 4.93 -14.60
C LEU A 264 -10.04 6.02 -13.64
N ILE A 265 -9.34 6.14 -12.50
CA ILE A 265 -9.74 7.02 -11.40
C ILE A 265 -8.87 8.27 -11.29
N ASN A 266 -7.69 8.26 -11.92
CA ASN A 266 -6.80 9.41 -11.94
C ASN A 266 -5.88 9.35 -13.17
N ALA A 267 -5.78 10.44 -13.92
CA ALA A 267 -4.89 10.55 -15.08
C ALA A 267 -3.83 11.65 -15.00
N ASN A 268 -3.86 12.50 -13.96
CA ASN A 268 -3.19 13.81 -14.00
C ASN A 268 -2.31 14.11 -12.78
N TYR A 269 -2.40 13.34 -11.69
CA TYR A 269 -1.86 13.78 -10.40
C TYR A 269 -0.44 13.25 -10.10
N GLY A 270 0.17 12.53 -11.05
CA GLY A 270 1.55 12.07 -10.95
C GLY A 270 1.70 10.75 -10.20
N LYS A 271 2.95 10.44 -9.82
CA LYS A 271 3.34 9.13 -9.28
C LYS A 271 3.08 9.02 -7.80
N PHE A 272 2.87 7.80 -7.32
CA PHE A 272 2.80 7.48 -5.91
C PHE A 272 4.20 7.53 -5.30
N SER A 273 4.31 8.05 -4.07
CA SER A 273 5.51 7.86 -3.25
C SER A 273 5.45 6.60 -2.39
N ASN A 274 4.25 6.10 -2.09
CA ASN A 274 4.01 4.85 -1.37
C ASN A 274 2.71 4.20 -1.83
N PRO A 275 2.49 2.91 -1.52
CA PRO A 275 1.21 2.27 -1.75
C PRO A 275 0.03 3.07 -1.15
N PRO A 276 -1.09 3.16 -1.87
CA PRO A 276 -2.26 3.90 -1.43
C PRO A 276 -2.98 3.17 -0.30
N PHE A 277 -3.85 3.88 0.43
CA PHE A 277 -4.81 3.23 1.31
C PHE A 277 -6.10 3.02 0.53
N ALA A 278 -6.52 1.76 0.45
CA ALA A 278 -7.80 1.39 -0.13
C ALA A 278 -8.77 1.02 1.00
N GLY A 279 -10.02 1.43 0.86
CA GLY A 279 -11.17 0.84 1.53
C GLY A 279 -12.27 0.57 0.51
N LYS A 280 -13.41 0.09 0.97
CA LYS A 280 -14.56 -0.22 0.10
C LYS A 280 -15.03 1.00 -0.69
N ASN A 281 -15.20 2.13 0.02
CA ASN A 281 -15.82 3.35 -0.49
C ASN A 281 -14.85 4.52 -0.66
N TRP A 282 -13.63 4.42 -0.14
CA TRP A 282 -12.69 5.53 -0.10
C TRP A 282 -11.28 5.08 -0.45
N VAL A 283 -10.52 5.98 -1.04
CA VAL A 283 -9.11 5.77 -1.38
C VAL A 283 -8.33 7.00 -0.99
N LEU A 284 -7.16 6.79 -0.40
CA LEU A 284 -6.17 7.82 -0.15
C LEU A 284 -4.90 7.52 -0.97
N LEU A 285 -4.46 8.51 -1.73
CA LEU A 285 -3.23 8.49 -2.50
C LEU A 285 -2.20 9.40 -1.85
N ARG A 286 -0.95 8.91 -1.85
CA ARG A 286 0.22 9.70 -1.48
C ARG A 286 1.07 9.92 -2.71
N LEU A 287 1.16 11.16 -3.16
CA LEU A 287 1.87 11.54 -4.38
C LEU A 287 3.38 11.74 -4.12
N SER A 288 4.19 11.70 -5.18
CA SER A 288 5.64 11.89 -5.14
C SER A 288 6.07 13.31 -4.75
N ASN A 289 5.19 14.29 -4.94
CA ASN A 289 5.36 15.67 -4.50
C ASN A 289 4.92 15.90 -3.03
N ASN A 290 4.83 14.83 -2.23
CA ASN A 290 4.41 14.82 -0.82
C ASN A 290 2.99 15.34 -0.57
N ARG A 291 2.14 15.47 -1.60
CA ARG A 291 0.72 15.76 -1.40
C ARG A 291 -0.04 14.49 -1.08
N THR A 292 -0.99 14.60 -0.16
CA THR A 292 -1.96 13.55 0.17
C THR A 292 -3.32 13.97 -0.33
N MET A 293 -4.00 13.05 -1.00
CA MET A 293 -5.34 13.29 -1.52
C MET A 293 -6.21 12.06 -1.33
N TYR A 294 -7.52 12.26 -1.21
CA TYR A 294 -8.48 11.18 -1.07
C TYR A 294 -9.72 11.44 -1.91
N ALA A 295 -10.45 10.38 -2.22
CA ALA A 295 -11.72 10.45 -2.94
C ALA A 295 -12.63 9.30 -2.53
N SER A 296 -13.94 9.52 -2.67
CA SER A 296 -14.92 8.45 -2.61
C SER A 296 -14.93 7.70 -3.94
N SER A 297 -15.08 6.37 -3.89
CA SER A 297 -15.27 5.54 -5.07
C SER A 297 -16.62 5.74 -5.76
N LYS A 298 -17.52 6.54 -5.18
CA LYS A 298 -18.81 6.88 -5.79
C LYS A 298 -18.67 7.78 -7.01
N ASP A 299 -17.74 8.73 -6.96
CA ASP A 299 -17.59 9.75 -7.99
C ASP A 299 -16.13 10.15 -8.29
N TRP A 300 -15.16 9.62 -7.53
CA TRP A 300 -13.73 9.92 -7.65
C TRP A 300 -13.41 11.41 -7.60
N ARG A 301 -14.19 12.19 -6.85
CA ARG A 301 -13.89 13.61 -6.60
C ARG A 301 -12.76 13.77 -5.60
N TRP A 302 -11.56 13.97 -6.15
CA TRP A 302 -10.32 14.11 -5.41
C TRP A 302 -10.24 15.40 -4.59
N ARG A 303 -9.79 15.26 -3.33
CA ARG A 303 -9.59 16.35 -2.38
C ARG A 303 -8.21 16.25 -1.75
N TYR A 304 -7.55 17.39 -1.56
CA TYR A 304 -6.30 17.43 -0.80
C TYR A 304 -6.57 17.41 0.70
N LEU A 305 -5.81 16.60 1.43
CA LEU A 305 -5.74 16.65 2.89
C LEU A 305 -4.45 17.39 3.27
N ARG A 306 -4.59 18.68 3.60
CA ARG A 306 -3.47 19.58 3.89
C ARG A 306 -3.00 19.46 5.34
N GLY A 307 -1.87 20.09 5.66
CA GLY A 307 -1.30 20.13 7.01
C GLY A 307 -0.43 18.93 7.38
N ILE A 308 -0.37 17.90 6.54
CA ILE A 308 0.50 16.74 6.75
C ILE A 308 1.95 17.13 6.44
N ASN A 309 2.79 17.29 7.46
CA ASN A 309 4.21 17.49 7.27
C ASN A 309 4.89 16.20 6.76
N ASN A 310 5.44 16.28 5.55
CA ASN A 310 6.04 15.20 4.76
C ASN A 310 5.07 14.14 4.24
N SER A 311 4.39 13.40 5.14
CA SER A 311 3.52 12.31 4.69
C SER A 311 2.63 11.63 5.73
N ALA A 312 1.48 11.15 5.23
CA ALA A 312 0.73 10.06 5.84
C ALA A 312 1.49 8.74 5.63
N GLY A 313 2.08 8.24 6.72
CA GLY A 313 2.58 6.88 6.83
C GLY A 313 1.52 5.97 7.46
N GLU A 314 1.77 4.66 7.41
CA GLU A 314 1.04 3.57 8.09
C GLU A 314 -0.38 3.87 8.59
N GLY A 315 -1.36 3.18 8.05
CA GLY A 315 -2.74 3.34 8.46
C GLY A 315 -3.63 2.41 7.67
N ASN A 316 -4.93 2.64 7.76
CA ASN A 316 -5.92 1.98 6.93
C ASN A 316 -7.20 2.82 6.82
N ILE A 317 -8.05 2.40 5.89
CA ILE A 317 -9.41 2.87 5.74
C ILE A 317 -10.33 1.71 6.07
N VAL A 318 -11.36 1.96 6.89
CA VAL A 318 -12.45 1.02 7.16
C VAL A 318 -13.75 1.80 7.18
N GLY A 319 -14.74 1.33 6.42
CA GLY A 319 -15.98 2.07 6.25
C GLY A 319 -15.72 3.46 5.68
N ASP A 320 -16.15 4.49 6.40
CA ASP A 320 -15.96 5.89 6.02
C ASP A 320 -14.82 6.59 6.79
N HIS A 321 -14.01 5.83 7.52
CA HIS A 321 -12.99 6.38 8.41
C HIS A 321 -11.58 6.04 7.94
N LEU A 322 -10.68 7.01 8.09
CA LEU A 322 -9.27 6.93 7.75
C LEU A 322 -8.43 7.11 9.01
N THR A 323 -7.40 6.29 9.17
CA THR A 323 -6.32 6.57 10.12
C THR A 323 -4.96 6.59 9.44
N PHE A 324 -4.03 7.38 9.97
CA PHE A 324 -2.64 7.44 9.53
C PHE A 324 -1.74 8.03 10.61
N ILE A 325 -0.43 7.85 10.43
CA ILE A 325 0.61 8.45 11.26
C ILE A 325 1.41 9.50 10.46
N THR A 326 1.85 10.57 11.12
CA THR A 326 2.80 11.54 10.55
C THR A 326 4.24 11.20 10.95
N ASN A 327 5.24 11.84 10.33
CA ASN A 327 6.65 11.63 10.70
C ASN A 327 6.95 12.00 12.16
N ASN A 328 6.13 12.86 12.77
CA ASN A 328 6.26 13.25 14.18
C ASN A 328 5.59 12.26 15.14
N ARG A 329 5.14 11.10 14.64
CA ARG A 329 4.39 10.10 15.40
C ARG A 329 3.05 10.58 15.93
N GLU A 330 2.49 11.59 15.27
CA GLU A 330 1.13 12.03 15.50
C GLU A 330 0.18 11.12 14.72
N LEU A 331 -0.90 10.73 15.35
CA LEU A 331 -1.89 9.78 14.88
C LEU A 331 -3.19 10.53 14.65
N TYR A 332 -3.79 10.35 13.49
CA TYR A 332 -5.05 11.00 13.13
C TYR A 332 -6.12 9.97 12.80
N TYR A 333 -7.36 10.31 13.13
CA TYR A 333 -8.58 9.60 12.74
C TYR A 333 -9.54 10.59 12.09
N CYS A 334 -9.86 10.38 10.82
CA CYS A 334 -10.68 11.28 10.03
C CYS A 334 -12.00 10.58 9.64
N ASP A 335 -13.14 11.26 9.83
CA ASP A 335 -14.39 10.90 9.16
C ASP A 335 -14.37 11.52 7.75
N LEU A 336 -14.32 10.68 6.72
CA LEU A 336 -14.20 11.15 5.34
C LEU A 336 -15.51 11.73 4.79
N ARG A 337 -16.65 11.49 5.43
CA ARG A 337 -17.95 12.06 5.03
C ARG A 337 -18.05 13.55 5.32
N GLU A 338 -17.30 14.01 6.31
CA GLU A 338 -17.17 15.43 6.65
C GLU A 338 -16.24 16.17 5.68
N LEU A 339 -15.60 15.43 4.76
CA LEU A 339 -14.75 15.96 3.68
C LEU A 339 -13.62 16.88 4.19
N PRO A 340 -12.82 16.45 5.19
CA PRO A 340 -11.78 17.28 5.78
C PRO A 340 -10.78 17.77 4.73
N THR A 341 -10.42 19.05 4.79
CA THR A 341 -9.44 19.67 3.88
C THR A 341 -8.09 19.91 4.54
N HIS A 342 -8.04 19.81 5.87
CA HIS A 342 -6.86 19.96 6.71
C HIS A 342 -6.86 18.89 7.82
N ILE A 343 -5.68 18.45 8.26
CA ILE A 343 -5.58 17.42 9.33
C ILE A 343 -6.17 17.86 10.68
N ASP A 344 -6.23 19.15 10.94
CA ASP A 344 -6.79 19.69 12.19
C ASP A 344 -8.31 19.49 12.27
N GLU A 345 -8.95 19.18 11.15
CA GLU A 345 -10.36 18.78 11.09
C GLU A 345 -10.54 17.30 11.47
N CYS A 346 -9.45 16.53 11.53
CA CYS A 346 -9.44 15.15 12.00
C CYS A 346 -9.21 15.07 13.51
N PHE A 347 -9.66 13.98 14.12
CA PHE A 347 -9.39 13.71 15.53
C PHE A 347 -7.93 13.26 15.72
N LYS A 348 -7.15 14.01 16.53
CA LYS A 348 -5.80 13.62 16.92
C LYS A 348 -5.87 12.58 18.05
N LEU A 349 -5.38 11.37 17.78
CA LEU A 349 -5.50 10.23 18.71
C LEU A 349 -4.51 10.28 19.86
N ASN A 350 -3.35 10.93 19.69
CA ASN A 350 -2.31 11.00 20.71
C ASN A 350 -2.85 11.61 22.01
N ARG A 351 -2.54 10.94 23.13
CA ARG A 351 -2.82 11.47 24.45
C ARG A 351 -1.74 12.47 24.86
N LYS A 352 -2.05 13.29 25.86
CA LYS A 352 -1.06 14.10 26.57
C LYS A 352 -0.81 13.50 27.94
N ASP A 353 0.45 13.46 28.36
CA ASP A 353 0.80 13.12 29.73
C ASP A 353 0.44 14.25 30.71
N GLU A 354 0.60 14.01 32.01
CA GLU A 354 0.34 15.01 33.06
C GLU A 354 1.20 16.27 32.94
N SER A 355 2.35 16.17 32.27
CA SER A 355 3.27 17.28 31.99
C SER A 355 2.91 18.03 30.70
N GLY A 356 1.87 17.59 29.98
CA GLY A 356 1.42 18.15 28.72
C GLY A 356 2.20 17.69 27.49
N ASN A 357 3.15 16.77 27.62
CA ASN A 357 3.87 16.21 26.48
C ASN A 357 2.97 15.26 25.70
N GLU A 358 3.10 15.28 24.38
CA GLU A 358 2.35 14.37 23.53
C GLU A 358 2.97 12.97 23.54
N GLU A 359 2.12 11.98 23.76
CA GLU A 359 2.47 10.57 23.58
C GLU A 359 2.84 10.31 22.12
N LEU A 360 3.97 9.65 21.88
CA LEU A 360 4.36 9.25 20.54
C LEU A 360 3.69 7.92 20.16
N GLY A 361 2.88 7.95 19.10
CA GLY A 361 2.18 6.76 18.61
C GLY A 361 2.94 5.97 17.55
N HIS A 362 2.46 4.77 17.23
CA HIS A 362 2.95 3.98 16.11
C HIS A 362 1.88 3.04 15.54
N SER A 363 1.91 2.87 14.21
CA SER A 363 1.08 1.96 13.43
C SER A 363 -0.41 1.92 13.84
N PRO A 364 -1.16 3.03 13.70
CA PRO A 364 -2.58 3.03 14.03
C PRO A 364 -3.36 2.14 13.06
N ARG A 365 -4.31 1.35 13.58
CA ARG A 365 -5.18 0.48 12.79
C ARG A 365 -6.62 0.57 13.25
N ILE A 366 -7.52 0.92 12.34
CA ILE A 366 -8.97 0.78 12.53
C ILE A 366 -9.33 -0.70 12.43
N ASP A 367 -10.23 -1.16 13.31
CA ASP A 367 -10.75 -2.52 13.32
C ASP A 367 -11.66 -2.77 12.11
N LEU A 368 -11.39 -3.83 11.36
CA LEU A 368 -12.18 -4.22 10.19
C LEU A 368 -13.64 -4.58 10.54
N GLU A 369 -13.92 -4.97 11.78
CA GLU A 369 -15.28 -5.29 12.25
C GLU A 369 -15.97 -4.09 12.93
N ASN A 370 -15.23 -3.01 13.22
CA ASN A 370 -15.76 -1.84 13.92
C ASN A 370 -14.97 -0.56 13.58
N GLU A 371 -15.51 0.25 12.67
CA GLU A 371 -14.86 1.49 12.21
C GLU A 371 -14.63 2.56 13.31
N TYR A 372 -15.28 2.42 14.47
CA TYR A 372 -15.11 3.31 15.63
C TYR A 372 -14.06 2.81 16.63
N ARG A 373 -13.33 1.75 16.30
CA ARG A 373 -12.30 1.18 17.17
C ARG A 373 -10.94 1.28 16.50
N VAL A 374 -10.01 1.95 17.16
CA VAL A 374 -8.61 2.06 16.71
C VAL A 374 -7.69 1.42 17.73
N VAL A 375 -6.67 0.71 17.27
CA VAL A 375 -5.54 0.29 18.11
C VAL A 375 -4.26 0.88 17.55
N TYR A 376 -3.41 1.39 18.43
CA TYR A 376 -2.05 1.82 18.09
C TYR A 376 -1.06 1.35 19.17
N ASN A 377 0.23 1.43 18.87
CA ASN A 377 1.30 1.19 19.83
C ASN A 377 1.83 2.51 20.43
N VAL A 378 2.11 2.53 21.74
CA VAL A 378 2.92 3.59 22.34
C VAL A 378 4.38 3.34 21.97
N TYR A 379 4.97 4.26 21.20
CA TYR A 379 6.25 4.06 20.55
C TYR A 379 7.36 3.69 21.52
N GLY A 380 8.11 2.63 21.17
CA GLY A 380 9.25 2.15 21.97
C GLY A 380 8.84 1.34 23.21
N THR A 381 7.54 1.05 23.38
CA THR A 381 7.02 0.27 24.50
C THR A 381 6.22 -0.92 24.01
N PRO A 382 6.07 -1.99 24.81
CA PRO A 382 5.17 -3.11 24.50
C PRO A 382 3.72 -2.80 24.92
N THR A 383 3.25 -1.56 24.72
CA THR A 383 1.88 -1.15 25.11
C THR A 383 1.05 -0.89 23.86
N PHE A 384 -0.10 -1.54 23.78
CA PHE A 384 -1.15 -1.17 22.82
C PHE A 384 -2.20 -0.32 23.52
N VAL A 385 -2.65 0.71 22.81
CA VAL A 385 -3.77 1.55 23.24
C VAL A 385 -4.92 1.29 22.31
N GLU A 386 -6.01 0.80 22.89
CA GLU A 386 -7.30 0.66 22.23
C GLU A 386 -8.13 1.92 22.49
N VAL A 387 -8.72 2.48 21.43
CA VAL A 387 -9.51 3.70 21.46
C VAL A 387 -10.92 3.41 20.95
N ASP A 388 -11.93 3.65 21.78
CA ASP A 388 -13.34 3.69 21.37
C ASP A 388 -13.72 5.12 21.00
N LEU A 389 -14.05 5.30 19.72
CA LEU A 389 -14.32 6.58 19.06
C LEU A 389 -15.81 6.78 18.75
N LYS A 390 -16.72 5.97 19.33
CA LYS A 390 -18.18 6.17 19.16
C LYS A 390 -18.63 7.57 19.60
N GLU A 391 -17.97 8.12 20.62
CA GLU A 391 -18.16 9.50 21.06
C GLU A 391 -16.85 10.28 20.88
N LEU A 392 -16.61 10.83 19.67
CA LEU A 392 -15.36 11.55 19.34
C LEU A 392 -14.98 12.68 20.31
N LYS A 393 -15.95 13.29 20.98
CA LYS A 393 -15.71 14.35 21.98
C LYS A 393 -15.20 13.81 23.32
N ASN A 394 -15.40 12.53 23.59
CA ASN A 394 -15.02 11.87 24.83
C ASN A 394 -14.60 10.41 24.56
N PRO A 395 -13.52 10.21 23.79
CA PRO A 395 -13.06 8.88 23.44
C PRO A 395 -12.54 8.14 24.67
N LYS A 396 -12.70 6.82 24.68
CA LYS A 396 -12.22 5.98 25.78
C LYS A 396 -10.94 5.27 25.37
N TYR A 397 -9.92 5.37 26.22
CA TYR A 397 -8.63 4.75 26.01
C TYR A 397 -8.44 3.58 26.98
N THR A 398 -8.06 2.42 26.46
CA THR A 398 -7.71 1.23 27.25
C THR A 398 -6.30 0.79 26.88
N GLU A 399 -5.44 0.67 27.88
CA GLU A 399 -4.08 0.18 27.70
C GLU A 399 -4.01 -1.33 27.87
N HIS A 400 -3.27 -1.97 26.97
CA HIS A 400 -3.01 -3.39 26.94
C HIS A 400 -1.51 -3.61 26.95
N GLN A 401 -1.01 -4.21 28.03
CA GLN A 401 0.39 -4.62 28.10
C GLN A 401 0.58 -5.90 27.29
N VAL A 402 1.48 -5.85 26.32
CA VAL A 402 1.81 -6.96 25.44
C VAL A 402 3.03 -7.68 26.00
N GLU A 403 2.93 -8.99 26.19
CA GLU A 403 4.10 -9.78 26.59
C GLU A 403 5.09 -9.81 25.42
N LYS A 404 6.34 -9.41 25.70
CA LYS A 404 7.43 -9.54 24.73
C LYS A 404 7.73 -11.01 24.53
N SER A 405 7.68 -11.48 23.30
CA SER A 405 8.18 -12.81 22.99
C SER A 405 9.71 -12.85 22.95
N ARG A 406 10.35 -11.68 22.81
CA ARG A 406 11.81 -11.53 22.76
C ARG A 406 12.31 -10.49 23.77
N PRO A 407 13.34 -10.79 24.58
CA PRO A 407 13.86 -9.85 25.57
C PRO A 407 14.36 -8.52 24.99
N GLN A 408 14.92 -8.56 23.77
CA GLN A 408 15.49 -7.39 23.08
C GLN A 408 14.49 -6.65 22.20
N ALA A 409 13.23 -7.09 22.13
CA ALA A 409 12.23 -6.42 21.33
C ALA A 409 12.00 -4.99 21.82
N GLY A 410 12.14 -4.05 20.89
CA GLY A 410 12.06 -2.61 21.13
C GLY A 410 10.97 -1.92 20.33
N LEU A 411 10.46 -2.55 19.28
CA LEU A 411 9.42 -1.99 18.42
C LEU A 411 8.25 -2.96 18.29
N PHE A 412 7.05 -2.41 18.36
CA PHE A 412 5.79 -3.12 18.28
C PHE A 412 4.88 -2.34 17.33
N GLY A 413 4.35 -2.99 16.30
CA GLY A 413 3.56 -2.31 15.27
C GLY A 413 2.31 -3.11 14.90
N PRO A 414 1.10 -2.70 15.34
CA PRO A 414 -0.14 -3.24 14.81
C PRO A 414 -0.14 -3.22 13.28
N SER A 415 -0.30 -4.39 12.67
CA SER A 415 -0.28 -4.52 11.21
C SER A 415 -1.70 -4.61 10.65
N MET A 416 -2.60 -5.34 11.33
CA MET A 416 -4.01 -5.46 10.97
C MET A 416 -4.83 -5.84 12.22
N LEU A 417 -5.99 -5.22 12.39
CA LEU A 417 -6.92 -5.42 13.51
C LEU A 417 -8.24 -5.98 12.98
N ASN A 418 -8.71 -7.09 13.55
CA ASN A 418 -9.95 -7.74 13.15
C ASN A 418 -10.63 -8.39 14.37
N GLY A 419 -11.64 -7.70 14.89
CA GLY A 419 -12.35 -8.07 16.10
C GLY A 419 -11.41 -8.16 17.30
N ASN A 420 -11.53 -9.19 18.12
CA ASN A 420 -10.71 -9.38 19.32
C ASN A 420 -9.21 -9.71 19.05
N ARG A 421 -8.74 -9.58 17.80
CA ARG A 421 -7.40 -9.98 17.38
C ARG A 421 -6.68 -8.86 16.65
N VAL A 422 -5.42 -8.65 17.01
CA VAL A 422 -4.48 -7.88 16.20
C VAL A 422 -3.31 -8.79 15.80
N VAL A 423 -2.95 -8.79 14.52
CA VAL A 423 -1.62 -9.25 14.11
C VAL A 423 -0.69 -8.04 14.13
N TYR A 424 0.47 -8.20 14.75
CA TYR A 424 1.45 -7.14 14.94
C TYR A 424 2.86 -7.63 14.67
N ILE A 425 3.74 -6.70 14.32
CA ILE A 425 5.18 -6.94 14.21
C ILE A 425 5.81 -6.67 15.57
N GLU A 426 6.62 -7.61 16.06
CA GLU A 426 7.59 -7.41 17.13
C GLU A 426 9.00 -7.44 16.54
N SER A 427 9.74 -6.35 16.71
CA SER A 427 11.11 -6.22 16.15
C SER A 427 12.14 -6.09 17.26
N ASP A 428 13.24 -6.83 17.09
CA ASP A 428 14.48 -6.67 17.83
C ASP A 428 15.64 -6.30 16.87
N PRO A 429 16.87 -6.03 17.35
CA PRO A 429 17.97 -5.62 16.47
C PRO A 429 18.38 -6.62 15.38
N ASN A 430 17.94 -7.88 15.47
CA ASN A 430 18.34 -8.94 14.57
C ASN A 430 17.19 -9.43 13.68
N ASP A 431 15.94 -9.25 14.12
CA ASP A 431 14.82 -9.96 13.51
C ASP A 431 13.44 -9.34 13.78
N ASP A 432 12.51 -9.62 12.85
CA ASP A 432 11.12 -9.18 12.86
C ASP A 432 10.19 -10.39 12.87
N ILE A 433 9.18 -10.40 13.73
CA ILE A 433 8.18 -11.47 13.79
C ILE A 433 6.75 -10.97 13.78
N GLY A 434 5.88 -11.73 13.12
CA GLY A 434 4.44 -11.60 13.21
C GLY A 434 3.93 -12.36 14.42
N CYS A 435 3.22 -11.66 15.30
CA CYS A 435 2.56 -12.21 16.47
C CYS A 435 1.08 -11.80 16.48
N PHE A 436 0.27 -12.57 17.19
CA PHE A 436 -1.11 -12.22 17.48
C PHE A 436 -1.23 -11.76 18.93
N TYR A 437 -2.02 -10.72 19.16
CA TYR A 437 -2.51 -10.38 20.49
C TYR A 437 -4.04 -10.51 20.51
N ARG A 438 -4.54 -11.21 21.54
CA ARG A 438 -5.97 -11.42 21.81
C ARG A 438 -6.41 -10.48 22.92
N PHE A 439 -7.28 -9.52 22.60
CA PHE A 439 -7.75 -8.52 23.56
C PHE A 439 -8.67 -9.12 24.63
N ASP A 440 -9.51 -10.07 24.24
CA ASP A 440 -10.42 -10.80 25.11
C ASP A 440 -9.69 -11.73 26.10
N LYS A 441 -8.56 -12.31 25.68
CA LYS A 441 -7.73 -13.20 26.50
C LYS A 441 -6.54 -12.49 27.15
N GLN A 442 -6.28 -11.23 26.78
CA GLN A 442 -5.10 -10.44 27.13
C GLN A 442 -3.79 -11.24 26.94
N LYS A 443 -3.67 -11.94 25.80
CA LYS A 443 -2.60 -12.92 25.58
C LYS A 443 -1.95 -12.79 24.22
N THR A 444 -0.63 -12.93 24.21
CA THR A 444 0.21 -12.98 23.02
C THR A 444 0.39 -14.42 22.51
N TYR A 445 0.39 -14.57 21.19
CA TYR A 445 0.67 -15.81 20.47
C TYR A 445 1.66 -15.50 19.36
N CYS A 446 2.92 -15.88 19.57
CA CYS A 446 3.98 -15.72 18.59
C CYS A 446 4.42 -17.07 18.04
N GLN A 447 4.85 -17.09 16.79
CA GLN A 447 5.40 -18.30 16.20
C GLN A 447 6.71 -18.74 16.87
N THR A 448 6.89 -20.05 17.02
CA THR A 448 8.13 -20.66 17.51
C THR A 448 8.96 -21.19 16.35
N GLY A 449 10.29 -21.08 16.44
CA GLY A 449 11.21 -21.50 15.37
C GLY A 449 11.24 -20.57 14.16
N ASN A 450 12.15 -20.84 13.22
CA ASN A 450 12.30 -20.09 11.96
C ASN A 450 11.38 -20.66 10.88
N ASN A 451 11.10 -19.88 9.83
CA ASN A 451 10.28 -20.35 8.71
C ASN A 451 11.04 -21.41 7.89
N PHE A 452 12.34 -21.18 7.68
CA PHE A 452 13.24 -22.07 6.95
C PHE A 452 14.30 -22.71 7.87
N THR A 453 14.68 -23.95 7.58
CA THR A 453 15.68 -24.73 8.33
C THR A 453 17.09 -24.16 8.22
N THR A 454 17.37 -23.42 7.14
CA THR A 454 18.67 -22.81 6.85
C THR A 454 18.77 -21.36 7.30
N ASP A 455 17.66 -20.75 7.73
CA ASP A 455 17.66 -19.36 8.18
C ASP A 455 17.84 -19.30 9.69
N SER A 456 18.53 -18.25 10.14
CA SER A 456 18.68 -17.91 11.56
C SER A 456 17.73 -16.79 11.99
N ILE A 457 17.17 -16.04 11.04
CA ILE A 457 16.22 -14.94 11.25
C ILE A 457 14.86 -15.28 10.63
N LYS A 458 13.78 -14.66 11.11
CA LYS A 458 12.38 -14.95 10.74
C LYS A 458 11.76 -13.92 9.79
N LEU A 459 12.26 -12.68 9.81
CA LEU A 459 11.90 -11.54 8.97
C LEU A 459 10.44 -11.51 8.50
N MET A 460 9.47 -11.56 9.41
CA MET A 460 8.05 -11.51 9.06
C MET A 460 7.53 -10.07 9.00
N GLY A 461 7.87 -9.37 7.92
CA GLY A 461 7.38 -8.01 7.69
C GLY A 461 5.98 -7.95 7.11
N TYR A 462 5.34 -6.78 7.26
CA TYR A 462 4.10 -6.41 6.55
C TYR A 462 2.99 -7.47 6.66
N ASN A 463 2.65 -7.82 7.90
CA ASN A 463 1.71 -8.89 8.21
C ASN A 463 0.26 -8.49 7.90
N VAL A 464 -0.47 -9.38 7.24
CA VAL A 464 -1.92 -9.30 7.07
C VAL A 464 -2.55 -10.65 7.37
N PHE A 465 -3.76 -10.67 7.91
CA PHE A 465 -4.45 -11.92 8.23
C PHE A 465 -5.95 -11.83 7.94
N LEU A 466 -6.52 -12.93 7.49
CA LEU A 466 -7.96 -13.07 7.31
C LEU A 466 -8.37 -14.52 7.53
N GLY A 467 -9.36 -14.73 8.41
CA GLY A 467 -9.77 -16.07 8.82
C GLY A 467 -8.59 -16.85 9.41
N LYS A 468 -8.26 -18.00 8.82
CA LYS A 468 -7.12 -18.84 9.21
C LYS A 468 -5.79 -18.48 8.54
N TRP A 469 -5.83 -17.62 7.53
CA TRP A 469 -4.67 -17.33 6.69
C TRP A 469 -3.92 -16.10 7.19
N HIS A 470 -2.60 -16.25 7.35
CA HIS A 470 -1.70 -15.16 7.69
C HIS A 470 -0.63 -15.04 6.60
N LEU A 471 -0.61 -13.91 5.92
CA LEU A 471 0.32 -13.57 4.86
C LEU A 471 1.33 -12.54 5.37
N TRP A 472 2.59 -12.72 4.99
CA TRP A 472 3.62 -11.73 5.23
C TRP A 472 4.61 -11.68 4.06
N LYS A 473 5.32 -10.56 3.99
CA LYS A 473 6.43 -10.38 3.05
C LYS A 473 7.71 -10.19 3.84
N GLU A 474 8.75 -10.92 3.46
CA GLU A 474 10.02 -10.81 4.17
C GLU A 474 10.70 -9.45 3.94
N ILE A 475 11.12 -8.80 5.04
CA ILE A 475 11.70 -7.45 4.98
C ILE A 475 13.01 -7.48 4.21
N GLY A 476 13.13 -6.59 3.21
CA GLY A 476 14.31 -6.52 2.36
C GLY A 476 14.56 -7.78 1.53
N ARG A 477 13.54 -8.63 1.32
CA ARG A 477 13.63 -9.85 0.53
C ARG A 477 12.51 -9.92 -0.52
N THR A 478 12.61 -10.93 -1.39
CA THR A 478 11.70 -11.12 -2.54
C THR A 478 10.71 -12.26 -2.33
N PHE A 479 10.45 -12.63 -1.06
CA PHE A 479 9.58 -13.74 -0.69
C PHE A 479 8.29 -13.25 -0.03
N ALA A 480 7.17 -13.85 -0.45
CA ALA A 480 5.90 -13.80 0.25
C ALA A 480 5.54 -15.20 0.72
N ILE A 481 5.14 -15.30 1.98
CA ILE A 481 4.84 -16.57 2.65
C ILE A 481 3.47 -16.46 3.29
N MET A 482 2.73 -17.56 3.27
CA MET A 482 1.45 -17.68 3.93
C MET A 482 1.43 -18.88 4.87
N ARG A 483 0.78 -18.73 6.01
CA ARG A 483 0.54 -19.78 6.99
C ARG A 483 -0.95 -20.05 7.17
N ASP A 484 -1.29 -21.34 7.26
CA ASP A 484 -2.56 -21.81 7.83
C ASP A 484 -2.43 -21.94 9.36
N TRP A 485 -3.09 -21.07 10.12
CA TRP A 485 -3.03 -21.10 11.59
C TRP A 485 -3.85 -22.20 12.24
N GLU A 486 -4.86 -22.77 11.57
CA GLU A 486 -5.57 -23.94 12.08
C GLU A 486 -4.69 -25.18 12.00
N CYS A 487 -3.95 -25.33 10.90
CA CYS A 487 -2.91 -26.34 10.77
C CYS A 487 -1.81 -26.11 11.81
N TYR A 488 -1.27 -24.88 11.89
CA TYR A 488 -0.12 -24.58 12.75
C TYR A 488 -0.45 -24.75 14.24
N CYS A 489 -1.68 -24.43 14.65
CA CYS A 489 -2.19 -24.70 15.99
C CYS A 489 -2.12 -26.18 16.33
N LYS A 490 -2.53 -27.08 15.42
CA LYS A 490 -2.44 -28.53 15.64
C LYS A 490 -1.00 -29.03 15.68
N GLU A 491 -0.12 -28.45 14.87
CA GLU A 491 1.30 -28.85 14.79
C GLU A 491 2.11 -28.38 16.02
N ASN A 492 1.85 -27.16 16.52
CA ASN A 492 2.71 -26.49 17.50
C ASN A 492 2.01 -26.09 18.82
N ASN A 493 0.70 -26.33 18.94
CA ASN A 493 -0.12 -25.94 20.09
C ASN A 493 -0.11 -24.42 20.36
N ILE A 494 -0.02 -23.63 19.29
CA ILE A 494 -0.10 -22.15 19.32
C ILE A 494 -1.33 -21.72 18.52
N CYS A 495 -2.40 -21.38 19.24
CA CYS A 495 -3.75 -21.30 18.70
C CYS A 495 -4.35 -19.89 18.91
N PRO A 496 -3.92 -18.88 18.12
CA PRO A 496 -4.44 -17.52 18.26
C PRO A 496 -5.91 -17.37 17.84
N LEU A 497 -6.44 -18.34 17.09
CA LEU A 497 -7.78 -18.28 16.48
C LEU A 497 -8.86 -19.03 17.27
N GLU A 498 -8.50 -19.84 18.27
CA GLU A 498 -9.48 -20.57 19.09
C GLU A 498 -10.27 -19.60 19.97
N GLU A 499 -11.58 -19.79 20.06
CA GLU A 499 -12.49 -18.97 20.87
C GLU A 499 -12.07 -18.89 22.34
#